data_AF-A0A0K9NQ45-F1
#
_entry.id   AF-A0A0K9NQ45-F1
#
_cell.length_a   1.000
_cell.length_b   1.000
_cell.length_c   1.000
_cell.angle_alpha   90.00
_cell.angle_beta   90.00
_cell.angle_gamma   90.00
#
_symmetry.space_group_name_H-M   'P 1'
#
loop_
_entity.id
_entity.type
_entity.pdbx_description
1 polymer ?
#
loop_
_entity_poly.entity_id
_entity_poly.type
_entity_poly.pdbx_seq_one_letter_code
_entity_poly.pdbx_strand_id
1 'polypeptide(L)'
;MEDGNSSSSGGDNSSNKNTVAENSEETIHINIKTLNSNVSTLLVGKKEPVSLLKEKIAKATSVFPEQQCLIFRGRTLKDNHLLSDHFVEDGDTLHLVLRQPAQSEGQNTRYSGEVKITENE
;
A
#
# COMPACT_ATOMS: atom_id res chain seq x y z
N MET A 1 -11.28 -56.63 8.10
CA MET A 1 -12.43 -55.80 8.47
C MET A 1 -11.90 -54.72 9.38
N GLU A 2 -11.55 -53.58 8.80
CA GLU A 2 -11.79 -52.24 9.38
C GLU A 2 -11.54 -51.26 8.24
N ASP A 3 -12.66 -50.87 7.64
CA ASP A 3 -12.79 -49.71 6.79
C ASP A 3 -12.63 -48.43 7.64
N GLY A 4 -12.07 -47.38 7.03
CA GLY A 4 -12.58 -46.04 7.30
C GLY A 4 -11.56 -44.95 7.67
N ASN A 5 -11.75 -43.83 6.94
CA ASN A 5 -11.48 -42.45 7.32
C ASN A 5 -10.03 -41.91 7.22
N SER A 6 -9.76 -40.71 6.70
CA SER A 6 -10.60 -39.70 6.03
C SER A 6 -9.72 -38.68 5.30
N SER A 7 -10.36 -38.10 4.29
CA SER A 7 -10.15 -36.85 3.59
C SER A 7 -9.53 -35.65 4.32
N SER A 8 -9.03 -34.73 3.47
CA SER A 8 -8.84 -33.27 3.65
C SER A 8 -7.37 -32.86 3.78
N SER A 9 -6.88 -31.83 3.13
CA SER A 9 -7.48 -30.83 2.22
C SER A 9 -6.31 -30.20 1.46
N GLY A 10 -6.59 -29.76 0.24
CA GLY A 10 -5.71 -28.88 -0.52
C GLY A 10 -5.34 -27.61 0.24
N GLY A 11 -4.22 -27.04 -0.19
CA GLY A 11 -3.61 -25.83 0.34
C GLY A 11 -2.38 -25.49 -0.50
N ASP A 12 -2.57 -25.38 -1.81
CA ASP A 12 -1.65 -24.74 -2.74
C ASP A 12 -1.45 -23.27 -2.33
N ASN A 13 -0.44 -23.00 -1.51
CA ASN A 13 0.05 -21.63 -1.34
C ASN A 13 1.02 -21.30 -2.49
N SER A 14 0.47 -21.19 -3.70
CA SER A 14 1.12 -20.40 -4.75
C SER A 14 0.74 -18.95 -4.55
N SER A 15 1.74 -18.12 -4.25
CA SER A 15 2.04 -16.88 -4.97
C SER A 15 2.55 -15.84 -3.99
N ASN A 16 3.84 -15.57 -4.07
CA ASN A 16 4.28 -14.22 -4.36
C ASN A 16 5.55 -14.35 -5.21
N LYS A 17 5.33 -14.62 -6.50
CA LYS A 17 6.29 -14.20 -7.52
C LYS A 17 6.33 -12.67 -7.44
N ASN A 18 7.26 -12.14 -6.67
CA ASN A 18 7.73 -10.78 -6.90
C ASN A 18 8.58 -10.86 -8.18
N THR A 19 7.89 -11.00 -9.33
CA THR A 19 8.48 -10.88 -10.65
C THR A 19 9.03 -9.47 -10.76
N VAL A 20 10.32 -9.33 -10.49
CA VAL A 20 11.13 -8.23 -10.99
C VAL A 20 11.15 -8.39 -12.51
N ALA A 21 10.13 -7.83 -13.14
CA ALA A 21 9.99 -7.85 -14.59
C ALA A 21 11.01 -6.84 -15.13
N GLU A 22 12.13 -7.35 -15.62
CA GLU A 22 12.99 -6.63 -16.55
C GLU A 22 12.10 -6.15 -17.70
N ASN A 23 11.79 -4.86 -17.74
CA ASN A 23 11.02 -4.26 -18.82
C ASN A 23 11.78 -3.04 -19.30
N SER A 24 12.11 -2.97 -20.58
CA SER A 24 12.71 -1.79 -21.20
C SER A 24 11.88 -0.54 -20.90
N GLU A 25 12.35 0.29 -19.97
CA GLU A 25 11.57 1.33 -19.30
C GLU A 25 11.59 2.62 -20.13
N GLU A 26 10.50 2.93 -20.84
CA GLU A 26 10.22 4.33 -21.18
C GLU A 26 9.96 5.06 -19.86
N THR A 27 10.99 5.76 -19.38
CA THR A 27 10.89 6.60 -18.19
C THR A 27 10.24 7.92 -18.56
N ILE A 28 9.28 8.33 -17.75
CA ILE A 28 8.52 9.56 -17.90
C ILE A 28 8.66 10.39 -16.62
N HIS A 29 8.65 11.70 -16.76
CA HIS A 29 8.58 12.63 -15.64
C HIS A 29 7.13 12.89 -15.29
N ILE A 30 6.79 12.78 -14.01
CA ILE A 30 5.47 13.13 -13.52
C ILE A 30 5.58 14.12 -12.36
N ASN A 31 4.62 15.02 -12.27
CA ASN A 31 4.55 16.05 -11.26
C ASN A 31 3.58 15.65 -10.16
N ILE A 32 4.06 15.55 -8.92
CA ILE A 32 3.22 15.26 -7.77
C ILE A 32 2.90 16.56 -7.05
N LYS A 33 1.66 17.03 -7.19
CA LYS A 33 1.15 18.19 -6.47
C LYS A 33 0.53 17.78 -5.15
N THR A 34 1.13 18.23 -4.06
CA THR A 34 0.63 18.01 -2.69
C THR A 34 -0.42 19.06 -2.31
N LEU A 35 -1.18 18.78 -1.24
CA LEU A 35 -2.14 19.74 -0.65
C LEU A 35 -1.50 21.07 -0.24
N ASN A 36 -0.20 21.06 0.08
CA ASN A 36 0.56 22.24 0.48
C ASN A 36 0.98 23.11 -0.74
N SER A 37 0.43 22.84 -1.92
CA SER A 37 0.83 23.45 -3.19
C SER A 37 2.30 23.23 -3.57
N ASN A 38 2.99 22.30 -2.90
CA ASN A 38 4.32 21.87 -3.30
C ASN A 38 4.23 20.86 -4.43
N VAL A 39 5.00 21.06 -5.49
CA VAL A 39 5.06 20.19 -6.67
C VAL A 39 6.43 19.53 -6.70
N SER A 40 6.46 18.20 -6.72
CA SER A 40 7.69 17.42 -6.82
C SER A 40 7.67 16.61 -8.10
N THR A 41 8.69 16.77 -8.94
CA THR A 41 8.85 15.99 -10.17
C THR A 41 9.58 14.68 -9.86
N LEU A 42 9.03 13.55 -10.31
CA LEU A 42 9.59 12.22 -10.12
C LEU A 42 9.76 11.51 -11.46
N LEU A 43 10.88 10.80 -11.61
CA LEU A 43 11.14 9.92 -12.76
C LEU A 43 10.61 8.52 -12.45
N VAL A 44 9.69 8.04 -13.28
CA VAL A 44 9.06 6.71 -13.16
C VAL A 44 8.94 6.03 -14.51
N GLY A 45 8.95 4.70 -14.53
CA GLY A 45 8.70 3.93 -15.75
C GLY A 45 7.22 3.94 -16.12
N LYS A 46 6.90 4.06 -17.41
CA LYS A 46 5.52 4.04 -17.92
C LYS A 46 4.77 2.76 -17.56
N LYS A 47 5.48 1.63 -17.44
CA LYS A 47 4.93 0.32 -17.06
C LYS A 47 5.13 -0.03 -15.59
N GLU A 48 5.56 0.93 -14.78
CA GLU A 48 5.64 0.74 -13.34
C GLU A 48 4.22 0.72 -12.72
N PRO A 49 3.98 -0.11 -11.70
CA PRO A 49 2.77 -0.07 -10.91
C PRO A 49 2.68 1.18 -10.04
N VAL A 50 1.44 1.62 -9.78
CA VAL A 50 1.16 2.74 -8.86
C VAL A 50 1.71 2.47 -7.45
N SER A 51 1.82 1.20 -7.03
CA SER A 51 2.45 0.83 -5.75
C SER A 51 3.89 1.36 -5.62
N LEU A 52 4.72 1.18 -6.66
CA LEU A 52 6.11 1.67 -6.64
C LEU A 52 6.19 3.19 -6.66
N LEU A 53 5.27 3.86 -7.38
CA LEU A 53 5.15 5.32 -7.34
C LEU A 53 4.86 5.83 -5.92
N LYS A 54 3.91 5.21 -5.21
CA LYS A 54 3.59 5.58 -3.82
C LYS A 54 4.79 5.40 -2.89
N GLU A 55 5.59 4.35 -3.07
CA GLU A 55 6.82 4.17 -2.31
C GLU A 55 7.85 5.27 -2.57
N LYS A 56 8.04 5.68 -3.83
CA LYS A 56 8.93 6.81 -4.18
C LYS A 56 8.43 8.11 -3.53
N ILE A 57 7.12 8.36 -3.59
CA ILE A 57 6.50 9.53 -2.95
C ILE A 57 6.63 9.46 -1.43
N ALA A 58 6.50 8.28 -0.82
CA ALA A 58 6.67 8.09 0.62
C ALA A 58 8.07 8.49 1.08
N LYS A 59 9.10 8.11 0.31
CA LYS A 59 10.48 8.51 0.58
C LYS A 59 10.70 10.01 0.45
N ALA A 60 10.03 10.67 -0.51
CA ALA A 60 10.17 12.12 -0.73
C ALA A 60 9.36 12.99 0.25
N THR A 61 8.17 12.54 0.65
CA THR A 61 7.21 13.32 1.46
C THR A 61 7.12 12.87 2.92
N SER A 62 7.73 11.73 3.26
CA SER A 62 7.63 11.06 4.56
C SER A 62 6.19 10.65 4.96
N VAL A 63 5.30 10.48 3.98
CA VAL A 63 3.92 10.02 4.19
C VAL A 63 3.82 8.53 3.88
N PHE A 64 3.17 7.75 4.74
CA PHE A 64 2.98 6.32 4.50
C PHE A 64 2.14 6.02 3.23
N PRO A 65 2.52 5.04 2.40
CA PRO A 65 1.87 4.76 1.11
C PRO A 65 0.38 4.38 1.23
N GLU A 66 0.00 3.80 2.37
CA GLU A 66 -1.39 3.47 2.74
C GLU A 66 -2.25 4.71 3.06
N GLN A 67 -1.63 5.81 3.49
CA GLN A 67 -2.30 7.10 3.71
C GLN A 67 -2.33 7.97 2.45
N GLN A 68 -1.52 7.63 1.44
CA GLN A 68 -1.44 8.36 0.19
C GLN A 68 -2.59 7.98 -0.75
N CYS A 69 -3.34 9.00 -1.16
CA CYS A 69 -4.32 8.89 -2.23
C CYS A 69 -3.88 9.74 -3.42
N LEU A 70 -3.55 9.07 -4.51
CA LEU A 70 -3.16 9.71 -5.77
C LEU A 70 -4.40 9.88 -6.65
N ILE A 71 -4.61 11.08 -7.15
CA ILE A 71 -5.76 11.44 -7.98
C ILE A 71 -5.24 12.00 -9.30
N PHE A 72 -5.69 11.41 -10.41
CA PHE A 72 -5.35 11.82 -11.77
C PHE A 72 -6.60 11.89 -12.63
N ARG A 73 -6.80 12.99 -13.37
CA ARG A 73 -7.99 13.23 -14.21
C ARG A 73 -9.33 12.94 -13.50
N GLY A 74 -9.41 13.25 -12.20
CA GLY A 74 -10.60 12.99 -11.37
C GLY A 74 -10.82 11.53 -10.97
N ARG A 75 -9.86 10.64 -11.23
CA ARG A 75 -9.89 9.22 -10.84
C ARG A 75 -8.79 8.94 -9.82
N THR A 76 -9.10 8.16 -8.79
CA THR A 76 -8.10 7.69 -7.82
C THR A 76 -7.29 6.56 -8.43
N LEU A 77 -5.96 6.68 -8.41
CA LEU A 77 -5.06 5.61 -8.83
C LEU A 77 -5.02 4.54 -7.74
N LYS A 78 -5.30 3.28 -8.13
CA LYS A 78 -5.20 2.12 -7.25
C LYS A 78 -3.84 1.46 -7.44
N ASP A 79 -3.26 0.94 -6.37
CA ASP A 79 -1.99 0.20 -6.34
C ASP A 79 -1.92 -0.96 -7.34
N ASN A 80 -3.05 -1.65 -7.58
CA ASN A 80 -3.17 -2.76 -8.52
C ASN A 80 -3.15 -2.38 -10.02
N HIS A 81 -3.01 -1.11 -10.39
CA HIS A 81 -2.95 -0.68 -11.81
C HIS A 81 -1.59 -0.09 -12.16
N LEU A 82 -1.24 -0.17 -13.44
CA LEU A 82 -0.02 0.43 -14.00
C LEU A 82 -0.28 1.90 -14.39
N LEU A 83 0.79 2.69 -14.47
CA LEU A 83 0.70 4.06 -14.96
C LEU A 83 0.23 4.11 -16.42
N SER A 84 0.64 3.13 -17.23
CA SER A 84 0.18 2.95 -18.62
C SER A 84 -1.34 2.82 -18.75
N ASP A 85 -2.00 2.08 -17.84
CA ASP A 85 -3.47 1.89 -17.87
C ASP A 85 -4.23 3.19 -17.63
N HIS A 86 -3.60 4.13 -16.93
CA HIS A 86 -4.16 5.44 -16.63
C HIS A 86 -3.83 6.49 -17.68
N PHE A 87 -3.13 6.12 -18.75
CA PHE A 87 -2.67 7.04 -19.81
C PHE A 87 -1.92 8.24 -19.23
N VAL A 88 -1.05 7.98 -18.25
CA VAL A 88 -0.15 9.00 -17.69
C VAL A 88 0.99 9.21 -18.68
N GLU A 89 1.23 10.47 -19.03
CA GLU A 89 2.24 10.90 -19.98
C GLU A 89 3.37 11.69 -19.28
N ASP A 90 4.45 11.96 -20.02
CA ASP A 90 5.53 12.83 -19.52
C ASP A 90 5.02 14.26 -19.30
N GLY A 91 5.31 14.83 -18.14
CA GLY A 91 4.85 16.15 -17.71
C GLY A 91 3.48 16.15 -17.02
N ASP A 92 2.79 15.02 -16.93
CA ASP A 92 1.48 14.97 -16.28
C ASP A 92 1.54 15.28 -14.79
N THR A 93 0.47 15.90 -14.27
CA THR A 93 0.37 16.29 -12.85
C THR A 93 -0.66 15.44 -12.11
N LEU A 94 -0.18 14.72 -11.10
CA LEU A 94 -0.97 13.93 -10.18
C LEU A 94 -1.16 14.71 -8.87
N HIS A 95 -2.35 14.63 -8.30
CA HIS A 95 -2.66 15.27 -7.02
C HIS A 95 -2.50 14.23 -5.90
N LEU A 96 -1.64 14.53 -4.93
CA LEU A 96 -1.47 13.74 -3.71
C LEU A 96 -2.32 14.35 -2.60
N VAL A 97 -3.24 13.54 -2.06
CA VAL A 97 -4.02 13.86 -0.87
C VAL A 97 -3.78 12.84 0.23
N LEU A 98 -3.87 13.30 1.48
CA LEU A 98 -3.71 12.46 2.66
C LEU A 98 -5.08 11.95 3.11
N ARG A 99 -5.20 10.64 3.29
CA ARG A 99 -6.34 10.03 3.96
C ARG A 99 -5.88 9.60 5.35
N GLN A 100 -6.53 10.11 6.40
CA GLN A 100 -6.30 9.60 7.75
C GLN A 100 -6.72 8.12 7.78
N PRO A 101 -5.87 7.19 8.25
CA PRO A 101 -6.33 5.87 8.56
C PRO A 101 -7.40 6.04 9.65
N ALA A 102 -8.54 5.38 9.49
CA ALA A 102 -9.49 5.28 10.59
C ALA A 102 -8.70 4.80 11.80
N GLN A 103 -8.77 5.57 12.89
CA GLN A 103 -8.03 5.31 14.12
C GLN A 103 -8.04 3.80 14.41
N SER A 104 -6.86 3.22 14.61
CA SER A 104 -6.74 1.92 15.26
C SER A 104 -7.49 2.03 16.59
N GLU A 105 -8.72 1.53 16.60
CA GLU A 105 -9.56 1.45 17.79
C GLU A 105 -8.79 0.63 18.83
N GLY A 106 -8.72 1.17 20.04
CA GLY A 106 -7.64 0.90 20.98
C GLY A 106 -7.50 -0.56 21.40
N GLN A 107 -6.28 -1.10 21.24
CA GLN A 107 -5.75 -2.12 22.13
C GLN A 107 -5.32 -1.42 23.44
N ASN A 108 -6.28 -0.88 24.19
CA ASN A 108 -6.05 -0.39 25.56
C ASN A 108 -7.12 -0.94 26.50
N THR A 109 -7.34 -2.25 26.48
CA THR A 109 -7.90 -2.93 27.65
C THR A 109 -6.73 -3.34 28.52
N ARG A 110 -6.40 -2.38 29.39
CA ARG A 110 -5.72 -2.54 30.68
C ARG A 110 -5.55 -4.00 31.07
N TYR A 111 -4.29 -4.39 31.26
CA TYR A 111 -3.89 -5.34 32.27
C TYR A 111 -4.69 -5.03 33.54
N SER A 112 -5.80 -5.74 33.75
CA SER A 112 -6.48 -5.76 35.03
C SER A 112 -5.55 -6.58 35.91
N GLY A 113 -4.66 -5.87 36.62
CA GLY A 113 -3.85 -6.45 37.65
C GLY A 113 -4.78 -7.11 38.66
N GLU A 114 -4.91 -8.42 38.55
CA GLU A 114 -5.47 -9.26 39.59
C GLU A 114 -4.50 -9.14 40.78
N VAL A 115 -4.78 -8.19 41.67
CA VAL A 115 -4.17 -8.16 43.00
C VAL A 115 -4.72 -9.35 43.77
N LYS A 116 -4.00 -10.47 43.75
CA LYS A 116 -4.19 -11.54 44.72
C LYS A 116 -3.80 -10.99 46.09
N ILE A 117 -4.81 -10.56 46.84
CA ILE A 117 -4.69 -10.37 48.28
C ILE A 117 -4.40 -11.73 48.90
N THR A 118 -3.13 -11.99 49.21
CA THR A 118 -2.75 -13.03 50.15
C THR A 118 -2.93 -12.43 51.53
N GLU A 119 -4.07 -12.67 52.17
CA GLU A 119 -4.22 -12.41 53.60
C GLU A 119 -3.88 -13.70 54.34
N ASN A 120 -2.75 -13.64 55.04
CA ASN A 120 -2.29 -14.63 56.00
C ASN A 120 -2.78 -14.17 57.38
N GLU A 121 -3.55 -15.00 58.08
CA GLU A 121 -3.24 -15.55 59.43
C GLU A 121 -4.34 -16.53 59.86
#